data_AF-A8VFP9-F1
#
_entry.id   AF-A8VFP9-F1
#
_cell.length_a   1.000
_cell.length_b   1.000
_cell.length_c   1.000
_cell.angle_alpha   90.00
_cell.angle_beta   90.00
_cell.angle_gamma   90.00
#
_symmetry.space_group_name_H-M   'P 1'
#
loop_
_entity.id
_entity.type
_entity.pdbx_description
1 polymer ?
#
loop_
_entity_poly.entity_id
_entity_poly.type
_entity_poly.pdbx_seq_one_letter_code
_entity_poly.pdbx_strand_id
1 'polypeptide(L)'
;RENRVKKLMQAHQVETVYHAAAYKHVPLVEDNVIEGIRNNVFGTLACANAAIEAGVKNFTLISTDKAVRPTNIMGASKRMAELVLQALADKNSTTIFTMVRFGNVLGSSGSVVPLFKKQIRAGGPVTVTHPDIIRYFMLIPEAAQLVIQAGAMSHNGQVFVLDMGEPVKIVDLAKRMIHLMGMKEFCDGRSDEGDIEIKFTGLRPGEKLYEELLIGENVEGTSHQKIMTACEEKLSWDA
;
A
#
# COMPACT_ATOMS: atom_id res chain seq x y z
N ARG A 1 -17.40 2.07 17.84
CA ARG A 1 -17.05 1.29 16.61
C ARG A 1 -16.49 -0.07 17.01
N GLU A 2 -15.46 -0.07 17.85
CA GLU A 2 -14.84 -1.24 18.50
C GLU A 2 -15.83 -2.29 19.02
N ASN A 3 -16.82 -1.89 19.83
CA ASN A 3 -17.84 -2.81 20.35
C ASN A 3 -18.64 -3.57 19.27
N ARG A 4 -18.85 -2.99 18.07
CA ARG A 4 -19.57 -3.67 16.99
C ARG A 4 -18.66 -4.67 16.28
N VAL A 5 -17.40 -4.30 16.04
CA VAL A 5 -16.40 -5.16 15.41
C VAL A 5 -16.12 -6.38 16.29
N LYS A 6 -15.91 -6.16 17.59
CA LYS A 6 -15.74 -7.24 18.58
C LYS A 6 -16.89 -8.23 18.57
N LYS A 7 -18.14 -7.73 18.67
CA LYS A 7 -19.34 -8.58 18.68
C LYS A 7 -19.43 -9.45 17.42
N LEU A 8 -19.06 -8.91 16.25
CA LEU A 8 -19.03 -9.69 15.01
C LEU A 8 -17.92 -10.74 15.01
N MET A 9 -16.70 -10.39 15.45
CA MET A 9 -15.59 -11.34 15.56
C MET A 9 -15.94 -12.51 16.47
N GLN A 10 -16.56 -12.23 17.63
CA GLN A 10 -17.00 -13.25 18.58
C GLN A 10 -18.15 -14.10 18.03
N ALA A 11 -19.18 -13.48 17.46
CA ALA A 11 -20.35 -14.19 16.93
C ALA A 11 -20.00 -15.13 15.77
N HIS A 12 -18.98 -14.80 14.98
CA HIS A 12 -18.51 -15.61 13.86
C HIS A 12 -17.26 -16.43 14.17
N GLN A 13 -16.78 -16.44 15.42
CA GLN A 13 -15.59 -17.16 15.86
C GLN A 13 -14.37 -16.90 14.94
N VAL A 14 -14.13 -15.62 14.62
CA VAL A 14 -13.08 -15.22 13.68
C VAL A 14 -11.70 -15.55 14.25
N GLU A 15 -10.92 -16.36 13.52
CA GLU A 15 -9.55 -16.72 13.92
C GLU A 15 -8.49 -15.80 13.32
N THR A 16 -8.73 -15.27 12.12
CA THR A 16 -7.78 -14.45 11.37
C THR A 16 -8.46 -13.21 10.79
N VAL A 17 -7.80 -12.06 10.91
CA VAL A 17 -8.26 -10.77 10.37
C VAL A 17 -7.24 -10.24 9.37
N TYR A 18 -7.68 -9.99 8.13
CA TYR A 18 -6.93 -9.24 7.13
C TYR A 18 -7.44 -7.81 7.07
N HIS A 19 -6.74 -6.88 7.72
CA HIS A 19 -7.12 -5.47 7.80
C HIS A 19 -6.61 -4.69 6.58
N ALA A 20 -7.46 -4.65 5.55
CA ALA A 20 -7.20 -3.95 4.29
C ALA A 20 -7.93 -2.59 4.16
N ALA A 21 -8.64 -2.15 5.20
CA ALA A 21 -9.41 -0.91 5.17
C ALA A 21 -8.52 0.31 5.46
N ALA A 22 -8.38 1.23 4.50
CA ALA A 22 -7.61 2.46 4.64
C ALA A 22 -8.00 3.49 3.57
N TYR A 23 -7.76 4.78 3.86
CA TYR A 23 -7.63 5.79 2.81
C TYR A 23 -6.21 5.74 2.25
N LYS A 24 -6.11 5.50 0.94
CA LYS A 24 -4.83 5.26 0.23
C LYS A 24 -4.42 6.35 -0.75
N HIS A 25 -5.33 7.29 -1.05
CA HIS A 25 -5.07 8.34 -2.03
C HIS A 25 -4.30 9.48 -1.38
N VAL A 26 -3.04 9.68 -1.78
CA VAL A 26 -2.18 10.73 -1.22
C VAL A 26 -2.85 12.10 -1.25
N PRO A 27 -3.35 12.63 -2.39
CA PRO A 27 -3.96 13.96 -2.41
C PRO A 27 -5.19 14.07 -1.49
N LEU A 28 -6.03 13.03 -1.48
CA LEU A 28 -7.23 13.00 -0.64
C LEU A 28 -6.88 13.11 0.86
N VAL A 29 -5.82 12.42 1.29
CA VAL A 29 -5.41 12.41 2.70
C VAL A 29 -4.64 13.68 3.07
N GLU A 30 -3.85 14.25 2.16
CA GLU A 30 -3.24 15.58 2.35
C GLU A 30 -4.32 16.66 2.58
N ASP A 31 -5.39 16.64 1.79
CA ASP A 31 -6.49 17.59 1.92
C ASP A 31 -7.40 17.29 3.14
N ASN A 32 -7.33 16.08 3.70
CA ASN A 32 -8.21 15.60 4.77
C ASN A 32 -7.44 14.90 5.90
N VAL A 33 -6.41 15.57 6.42
CA VAL A 33 -5.46 15.02 7.40
C VAL A 33 -6.14 14.35 8.60
N ILE A 34 -7.14 15.02 9.20
CA ILE A 34 -7.84 14.53 10.39
C ILE A 34 -8.55 13.21 10.08
N GLU A 35 -9.27 13.13 8.96
CA GLU A 35 -9.98 11.91 8.56
C GLU A 35 -9.02 10.80 8.12
N GLY A 36 -7.90 11.16 7.48
CA GLY A 36 -6.80 10.25 7.18
C GLY A 36 -6.25 9.56 8.42
N ILE A 37 -5.87 10.35 9.44
CA ILE A 37 -5.36 9.84 10.71
C ILE A 37 -6.44 9.05 11.46
N ARG A 38 -7.66 9.58 11.56
CA ARG A 38 -8.78 8.91 12.24
C ARG A 38 -9.08 7.55 11.64
N ASN A 39 -9.06 7.43 10.32
CA ASN A 39 -9.33 6.18 9.64
C ASN A 39 -8.14 5.22 9.68
N ASN A 40 -6.95 5.67 9.29
CA ASN A 40 -5.81 4.79 9.10
C ASN A 40 -5.15 4.39 10.43
N VAL A 41 -5.05 5.31 11.40
CA VAL A 41 -4.41 5.06 12.70
C VAL A 41 -5.42 4.56 13.71
N PHE A 42 -6.38 5.41 14.10
CA PHE A 42 -7.31 5.08 15.17
C PHE A 42 -8.32 3.99 14.76
N GLY A 43 -8.65 3.89 13.48
CA GLY A 43 -9.42 2.76 12.94
C GLY A 43 -8.66 1.44 13.07
N THR A 44 -7.35 1.44 12.82
CA THR A 44 -6.49 0.27 13.03
C THR A 44 -6.39 -0.10 14.50
N LEU A 45 -6.12 0.87 15.40
CA LEU A 45 -6.08 0.64 16.85
C LEU A 45 -7.38 0.01 17.37
N ALA A 46 -8.53 0.60 17.00
CA ALA A 46 -9.83 0.09 17.43
C ALA A 46 -10.14 -1.32 16.90
N CYS A 47 -9.68 -1.66 15.69
CA CYS A 47 -9.84 -3.00 15.13
C CYS A 47 -8.92 -4.02 15.82
N ALA A 48 -7.69 -3.61 16.11
CA ALA A 48 -6.70 -4.44 16.81
C ALA A 48 -7.15 -4.75 18.25
N ASN A 49 -7.60 -3.76 19.02
CA ASN A 49 -8.14 -3.99 20.37
C ASN A 49 -9.37 -4.90 20.34
N ALA A 50 -10.29 -4.71 19.38
CA ALA A 50 -11.43 -5.60 19.21
C ALA A 50 -11.00 -7.05 18.89
N ALA A 51 -9.94 -7.25 18.12
CA ALA A 51 -9.38 -8.56 17.81
C ALA A 51 -8.77 -9.24 19.06
N ILE A 52 -8.04 -8.47 19.88
CA ILE A 52 -7.50 -8.94 21.17
C ILE A 52 -8.64 -9.38 22.08
N GLU A 53 -9.64 -8.52 22.31
CA GLU A 53 -10.78 -8.82 23.18
C GLU A 53 -11.66 -9.98 22.68
N ALA A 54 -11.66 -10.22 21.36
CA ALA A 54 -12.37 -11.34 20.75
C ALA A 54 -11.56 -12.65 20.73
N GLY A 55 -10.27 -12.63 21.11
CA GLY A 55 -9.41 -13.81 21.07
C GLY A 55 -9.01 -14.23 19.65
N VAL A 56 -8.97 -13.29 18.69
CA VAL A 56 -8.48 -13.55 17.33
C VAL A 56 -7.01 -13.97 17.40
N LYS A 57 -6.63 -15.01 16.66
CA LYS A 57 -5.27 -15.56 16.67
C LYS A 57 -4.31 -14.71 15.84
N ASN A 58 -4.71 -14.34 14.63
CA ASN A 58 -3.83 -13.63 13.68
C ASN A 58 -4.48 -12.34 13.18
N PHE A 59 -3.74 -11.24 13.21
CA PHE A 59 -4.14 -9.95 12.68
C PHE A 59 -3.08 -9.43 11.70
N THR A 60 -3.41 -9.43 10.41
CA THR A 60 -2.52 -8.96 9.35
C THR A 60 -2.98 -7.60 8.83
N LEU A 61 -2.15 -6.58 9.02
CA LEU A 61 -2.32 -5.25 8.43
C LEU A 61 -1.73 -5.20 7.02
N ILE A 62 -2.54 -4.77 6.06
CA ILE A 62 -2.06 -4.42 4.72
C ILE A 62 -1.43 -3.03 4.79
N SER A 63 -0.10 -2.96 4.65
CA SER A 63 0.66 -1.72 4.63
C SER A 63 1.15 -1.39 3.21
N THR A 64 2.07 -0.45 3.07
CA THR A 64 2.51 0.11 1.78
C THR A 64 3.97 0.55 1.85
N ASP A 65 4.65 0.47 0.71
CA ASP A 65 5.94 1.15 0.47
C ASP A 65 5.97 2.61 0.93
N LYS A 66 4.86 3.35 0.85
CA LYS A 66 4.78 4.76 1.29
C LYS A 66 4.93 4.95 2.80
N ALA A 67 4.85 3.89 3.60
CA ALA A 67 5.16 3.93 5.02
C ALA A 67 6.67 3.98 5.29
N VAL A 68 7.51 3.69 4.29
CA VAL A 68 8.96 3.76 4.33
C VAL A 68 9.40 5.21 4.11
N ARG A 69 10.03 5.83 5.12
CA ARG A 69 10.46 7.25 5.13
C ARG A 69 9.36 8.16 4.54
N PRO A 70 8.19 8.27 5.18
CA PRO A 70 7.02 8.89 4.58
C PRO A 70 7.24 10.39 4.32
N THR A 71 6.89 10.85 3.10
CA THR A 71 6.92 12.26 2.68
C THR A 71 5.53 12.86 2.54
N ASN A 72 4.50 12.12 2.96
CA ASN A 72 3.10 12.50 2.92
C ASN A 72 2.35 11.91 4.12
N ILE A 73 1.24 12.54 4.51
CA ILE A 73 0.36 12.17 5.61
C ILE A 73 -0.25 10.79 5.42
N MET A 74 -0.55 10.39 4.17
CA MET A 74 -1.05 9.05 3.89
C MET A 74 -0.04 7.98 4.33
N GLY A 75 1.21 8.08 3.87
CA GLY A 75 2.32 7.23 4.25
C GLY A 75 2.61 7.30 5.76
N ALA A 76 2.65 8.49 6.33
CA ALA A 76 2.89 8.70 7.77
C ALA A 76 1.79 8.05 8.63
N SER A 77 0.52 8.16 8.23
CA SER A 77 -0.59 7.51 8.92
C SER A 77 -0.51 5.98 8.85
N LYS A 78 -0.04 5.43 7.72
CA LYS A 78 0.18 3.99 7.58
C LYS A 78 1.37 3.54 8.43
N ARG A 79 2.46 4.30 8.47
CA ARG A 79 3.60 4.03 9.34
C ARG A 79 3.20 4.06 10.82
N MET A 80 2.41 5.05 11.23
CA MET A 80 1.88 5.11 12.59
C MET A 80 0.98 3.90 12.92
N ALA A 81 0.17 3.42 11.97
CA ALA A 81 -0.61 2.21 12.15
C ALA A 81 0.27 0.96 12.37
N GLU A 82 1.41 0.85 11.69
CA GLU A 82 2.39 -0.22 11.96
C GLU A 82 2.96 -0.11 13.37
N LEU A 83 3.39 1.08 13.78
CA LEU A 83 3.96 1.33 15.11
C LEU A 83 2.96 0.99 16.23
N VAL A 84 1.68 1.33 16.03
CA VAL A 84 0.61 0.94 16.96
C VAL A 84 0.55 -0.58 17.13
N LEU A 85 0.58 -1.34 16.03
CA LEU A 85 0.51 -2.81 16.11
C LEU A 85 1.78 -3.42 16.71
N GLN A 86 2.96 -2.87 16.40
CA GLN A 86 4.21 -3.29 17.03
C GLN A 86 4.19 -3.05 18.54
N ALA A 87 3.66 -1.90 18.97
CA ALA A 87 3.53 -1.56 20.38
C ALA A 87 2.48 -2.46 21.10
N LEU A 88 1.39 -2.83 20.42
CA LEU A 88 0.42 -3.80 20.93
C LEU A 88 0.98 -5.24 20.96
N ALA A 89 1.87 -5.59 20.03
CA ALA A 89 2.54 -6.89 20.03
C ALA A 89 3.42 -7.08 21.28
N ASP A 90 3.98 -5.99 21.81
CA ASP A 90 4.79 -6.02 23.04
C ASP A 90 3.95 -6.16 24.31
N LYS A 91 2.65 -5.83 24.25
CA LYS A 91 1.71 -6.16 25.32
C LYS A 91 1.33 -7.62 25.18
N ASN A 92 1.78 -8.49 26.09
CA ASN A 92 1.51 -9.95 26.19
C ASN A 92 0.06 -10.38 25.81
N SER A 93 -0.26 -10.30 24.52
CA SER A 93 -1.54 -10.60 23.92
C SER A 93 -1.42 -11.93 23.19
N THR A 94 -2.52 -12.67 23.14
CA THR A 94 -2.59 -13.91 22.39
C THR A 94 -2.70 -13.67 20.88
N THR A 95 -3.11 -12.47 20.46
CA THR A 95 -3.19 -12.10 19.04
C THR A 95 -1.81 -11.79 18.48
N ILE A 96 -1.44 -12.49 17.41
CA ILE A 96 -0.23 -12.26 16.63
C ILE A 96 -0.50 -11.14 15.62
N PHE A 97 0.25 -10.04 15.73
CA PHE A 97 0.19 -8.93 14.79
C PHE A 97 1.25 -9.05 13.71
N THR A 98 0.85 -8.83 12.46
CA THR A 98 1.72 -8.88 11.29
C THR A 98 1.44 -7.69 10.38
N MET A 99 2.48 -7.09 9.81
CA MET A 99 2.35 -6.04 8.80
C MET A 99 2.96 -6.54 7.50
N VAL A 100 2.29 -6.34 6.37
CA VAL A 100 2.83 -6.70 5.05
C VAL A 100 2.86 -5.46 4.17
N ARG A 101 4.06 -5.04 3.76
CA ARG A 101 4.29 -3.92 2.85
C ARG A 101 4.48 -4.42 1.42
N PHE A 102 3.82 -3.75 0.49
CA PHE A 102 4.08 -3.89 -0.94
C PHE A 102 3.74 -2.59 -1.66
N GLY A 103 4.19 -2.51 -2.91
CA GLY A 103 3.99 -1.34 -3.76
C GLY A 103 2.64 -1.33 -4.46
N ASN A 104 2.62 -0.85 -5.70
CA ASN A 104 1.38 -0.70 -6.44
C ASN A 104 0.84 -2.05 -6.90
N VAL A 105 -0.49 -2.19 -6.87
CA VAL A 105 -1.17 -3.36 -7.42
C VAL A 105 -1.83 -3.00 -8.74
N LEU A 106 -1.48 -3.74 -9.80
CA LEU A 106 -1.98 -3.52 -11.15
C LEU A 106 -3.50 -3.62 -11.22
N GLY A 107 -4.12 -2.62 -11.86
CA GLY A 107 -5.57 -2.58 -12.05
C GLY A 107 -6.39 -2.29 -10.79
N SER A 108 -5.76 -1.97 -9.66
CA SER A 108 -6.48 -1.63 -8.42
C SER A 108 -7.31 -0.35 -8.57
N SER A 109 -8.40 -0.23 -7.82
CA SER A 109 -9.32 0.91 -7.88
C SER A 109 -8.58 2.24 -7.66
N GLY A 110 -8.85 3.21 -8.53
CA GLY A 110 -8.26 4.56 -8.46
C GLY A 110 -6.75 4.60 -8.73
N SER A 111 -6.17 3.56 -9.33
CA SER A 111 -4.76 3.55 -9.76
C SER A 111 -4.56 4.13 -11.16
N VAL A 112 -3.29 4.24 -11.56
CA VAL A 112 -2.88 4.84 -12.84
C VAL A 112 -3.39 4.07 -14.06
N VAL A 113 -3.48 2.73 -13.99
CA VAL A 113 -3.90 1.90 -15.14
C VAL A 113 -5.37 2.15 -15.52
N PRO A 114 -6.36 2.10 -14.60
CA PRO A 114 -7.72 2.52 -14.90
C PRO A 114 -7.84 3.97 -15.39
N LEU A 115 -7.02 4.88 -14.85
CA LEU A 115 -7.00 6.29 -15.28
C LEU A 115 -6.54 6.40 -16.74
N PHE A 116 -5.41 5.80 -17.11
CA PHE A 116 -4.90 5.80 -18.48
C PHE A 116 -5.90 5.16 -19.43
N LYS A 117 -6.48 4.02 -19.07
CA LYS A 117 -7.53 3.38 -19.89
C LYS A 117 -8.73 4.31 -20.12
N LYS A 118 -9.14 5.09 -19.11
CA LYS A 118 -10.21 6.08 -19.25
C LYS A 118 -9.80 7.25 -20.15
N GLN A 119 -8.59 7.80 -19.95
CA GLN A 119 -8.05 8.90 -20.73
C GLN A 119 -7.89 8.53 -22.20
N ILE A 120 -7.29 7.37 -22.49
CA ILE A 120 -7.11 6.86 -23.84
C ILE A 120 -8.46 6.66 -24.54
N ARG A 121 -9.45 6.05 -23.87
CA ARG A 121 -10.81 5.91 -24.43
C ARG A 121 -11.53 7.23 -24.70
N ALA A 122 -11.13 8.29 -24.00
CA ALA A 122 -11.66 9.64 -24.19
C ALA A 122 -10.90 10.45 -25.25
N GLY A 123 -9.89 9.87 -25.91
CA GLY A 123 -9.05 10.57 -26.90
C GLY A 123 -7.85 11.32 -26.30
N GLY A 124 -7.52 11.08 -25.03
CA GLY A 124 -6.41 11.74 -24.34
C GLY A 124 -6.75 13.14 -23.80
N PRO A 125 -5.74 13.88 -23.31
CA PRO A 125 -4.35 13.46 -23.12
C PRO A 125 -4.23 12.42 -21.98
N VAL A 126 -3.22 11.56 -22.07
CA VAL A 126 -2.77 10.72 -20.96
C VAL A 126 -1.84 11.55 -20.06
N THR A 127 -2.18 11.66 -18.78
CA THR A 127 -1.45 12.53 -17.85
C THR A 127 -0.42 11.76 -17.03
N VAL A 128 0.86 12.04 -17.23
CA VAL A 128 1.96 11.48 -16.42
C VAL A 128 2.49 12.57 -15.51
N THR A 129 2.78 12.27 -14.24
CA THR A 129 3.21 13.32 -13.30
C THR A 129 4.64 13.79 -13.59
N HIS A 130 5.58 12.87 -13.82
CA HIS A 130 6.97 13.20 -14.11
C HIS A 130 7.60 12.17 -15.06
N PRO A 131 8.49 12.56 -16.00
CA PRO A 131 9.13 11.63 -16.94
C PRO A 131 9.89 10.49 -16.27
N ASP A 132 10.58 10.79 -15.16
CA ASP A 132 11.41 9.81 -14.44
C ASP A 132 10.69 9.06 -13.31
N ILE A 133 9.38 9.21 -13.17
CA ILE A 133 8.66 8.56 -12.07
C ILE A 133 8.58 7.03 -12.30
N ILE A 134 9.02 6.27 -11.30
CA ILE A 134 9.02 4.80 -11.32
C ILE A 134 8.18 4.21 -10.20
N ARG A 135 7.53 3.08 -10.44
CA ARG A 135 6.76 2.34 -9.44
C ARG A 135 6.94 0.84 -9.58
N TYR A 136 6.92 0.15 -8.45
CA TYR A 136 6.86 -1.31 -8.38
C TYR A 136 5.43 -1.78 -8.58
N PHE A 137 5.24 -2.87 -9.32
CA PHE A 137 3.92 -3.41 -9.64
C PHE A 137 3.84 -4.91 -9.38
N MET A 138 2.72 -5.33 -8.83
CA MET A 138 2.38 -6.74 -8.62
C MET A 138 0.92 -6.99 -9.01
N LEU A 139 0.59 -8.22 -9.36
CA LEU A 139 -0.80 -8.61 -9.64
C LEU A 139 -1.61 -8.78 -8.34
N ILE A 140 -2.91 -8.49 -8.39
CA ILE A 140 -3.84 -8.69 -7.26
C ILE A 140 -3.75 -10.13 -6.68
N PRO A 141 -3.88 -11.21 -7.47
CA PRO A 141 -3.81 -12.57 -6.93
C PRO A 141 -2.44 -12.90 -6.31
N GLU A 142 -1.36 -12.39 -6.90
CA GLU A 142 -0.01 -12.57 -6.39
C GLU A 142 0.16 -11.90 -5.02
N ALA A 143 -0.24 -10.63 -4.89
CA ALA A 143 -0.20 -9.90 -3.62
C ALA A 143 -1.05 -10.59 -2.55
N ALA A 144 -2.26 -11.04 -2.92
CA ALA A 144 -3.15 -11.74 -1.98
C ALA A 144 -2.55 -13.06 -1.47
N GLN A 145 -1.95 -13.85 -2.37
CA GLN A 145 -1.30 -15.10 -2.00
C GLN A 145 -0.11 -14.88 -1.06
N LEU A 146 0.75 -13.93 -1.39
CA LEU A 146 1.93 -13.60 -0.58
C LEU A 146 1.53 -13.06 0.82
N VAL A 147 0.47 -12.24 0.91
CA VAL A 147 -0.06 -11.76 2.18
C VAL A 147 -0.55 -12.92 3.06
N ILE A 148 -1.27 -13.88 2.48
CA ILE A 148 -1.76 -15.06 3.23
C ILE A 148 -0.58 -15.90 3.73
N GLN A 149 0.43 -16.12 2.88
CA GLN A 149 1.64 -16.88 3.24
C GLN A 149 2.45 -16.16 4.32
N ALA A 150 2.62 -14.84 4.21
CA ALA A 150 3.31 -14.02 5.21
C ALA A 150 2.63 -14.13 6.59
N GLY A 151 1.29 -14.03 6.63
CA GLY A 151 0.53 -14.21 7.87
C GLY A 151 0.63 -15.62 8.45
N ALA A 152 0.85 -16.65 7.63
CA ALA A 152 1.00 -18.03 8.11
C ALA A 152 2.39 -18.33 8.71
N MET A 153 3.43 -17.60 8.31
CA MET A 153 4.81 -17.76 8.81
C MET A 153 5.22 -16.71 9.84
N SER A 154 4.31 -15.80 10.20
CA SER A 154 4.63 -14.63 11.01
C SER A 154 4.90 -14.95 12.48
N HIS A 155 5.82 -14.19 13.05
CA HIS A 155 5.94 -13.98 14.48
C HIS A 155 5.32 -12.64 14.89
N ASN A 156 5.02 -12.49 16.18
CA ASN A 156 4.31 -11.32 16.68
C ASN A 156 5.11 -10.04 16.46
N GLY A 157 4.47 -9.01 15.90
CA GLY A 157 5.06 -7.70 15.62
C GLY A 157 5.92 -7.63 14.35
N GLN A 158 5.97 -8.68 13.53
CA GLN A 158 6.81 -8.70 12.33
C GLN A 158 6.30 -7.81 11.20
N VAL A 159 7.24 -7.16 10.52
CA VAL A 159 7.00 -6.40 9.28
C VAL A 159 7.60 -7.18 8.12
N PHE A 160 6.75 -7.61 7.19
CA PHE A 160 7.15 -8.22 5.93
C PHE A 160 7.17 -7.21 4.80
N VAL A 161 8.07 -7.42 3.85
CA VAL A 161 8.17 -6.70 2.59
C VAL A 161 8.17 -7.71 1.46
N LEU A 162 7.28 -7.50 0.49
CA LEU A 162 7.18 -8.38 -0.68
C LEU A 162 8.20 -7.97 -1.75
N ASP A 163 8.85 -8.96 -2.35
CA ASP A 163 9.63 -8.76 -3.56
C ASP A 163 8.69 -8.50 -4.74
N MET A 164 8.83 -7.31 -5.33
CA MET A 164 8.00 -6.82 -6.43
C MET A 164 8.72 -6.87 -7.79
N GLY A 165 9.95 -7.38 -7.82
CA GLY A 165 10.82 -7.37 -8.99
C GLY A 165 11.23 -5.95 -9.42
N GLU A 166 11.42 -5.77 -10.73
CA GLU A 166 11.96 -4.52 -11.28
C GLU A 166 10.92 -3.38 -11.32
N PRO A 167 11.33 -2.14 -11.00
CA PRO A 167 10.45 -0.99 -11.09
C PRO A 167 10.14 -0.63 -12.56
N VAL A 168 8.96 -0.07 -12.79
CA VAL A 168 8.48 0.34 -14.12
C VAL A 168 8.34 1.85 -14.19
N LYS A 169 8.90 2.48 -15.22
CA LYS A 169 8.64 3.89 -15.53
C LYS A 169 7.19 4.09 -15.93
N ILE A 170 6.52 5.07 -15.33
CA ILE A 170 5.10 5.33 -15.61
C ILE A 170 4.88 5.83 -17.04
N VAL A 171 5.84 6.57 -17.61
CA VAL A 171 5.78 6.97 -19.02
C VAL A 171 5.82 5.75 -19.96
N ASP A 172 6.65 4.74 -19.67
CA ASP A 172 6.72 3.53 -20.49
C ASP A 172 5.44 2.70 -20.37
N LEU A 173 4.84 2.66 -19.17
CA LEU A 173 3.52 2.08 -18.97
C LEU A 173 2.45 2.79 -19.80
N ALA A 174 2.44 4.13 -19.82
CA ALA A 174 1.51 4.91 -20.63
C ALA A 174 1.64 4.59 -22.13
N LYS A 175 2.87 4.62 -22.66
CA LYS A 175 3.19 4.29 -24.06
C LYS A 175 2.72 2.88 -24.43
N ARG A 176 3.05 1.88 -23.60
CA ARG A 176 2.61 0.49 -23.83
C ARG A 176 1.10 0.38 -23.87
N MET A 177 0.38 1.07 -22.97
CA MET A 177 -1.08 1.03 -22.96
C MET A 177 -1.69 1.68 -24.20
N ILE A 178 -1.13 2.80 -24.68
CA ILE A 178 -1.56 3.47 -25.92
C ILE A 178 -1.37 2.53 -27.11
N HIS A 179 -0.18 1.93 -27.25
CA HIS A 179 0.12 0.97 -28.32
C HIS A 179 -0.76 -0.28 -28.30
N LEU A 180 -1.02 -0.86 -27.12
CA LEU A 180 -1.91 -2.02 -26.98
C LEU A 180 -3.36 -1.72 -27.37
N MET A 181 -3.75 -0.45 -27.40
CA MET A 181 -5.05 0.00 -27.87
C MET A 181 -5.07 0.38 -29.36
N GLY A 182 -3.98 0.12 -30.09
CA GLY A 182 -3.87 0.38 -31.53
C GLY A 182 -3.61 1.84 -31.89
N MET A 183 -3.19 2.67 -30.93
CA MET A 183 -2.90 4.09 -31.11
C MET A 183 -1.40 4.35 -30.94
N LYS A 184 -0.92 5.49 -31.45
CA LYS A 184 0.45 5.99 -31.32
C LYS A 184 0.50 7.17 -30.37
N GLU A 185 1.49 7.23 -29.48
CA GLU A 185 1.68 8.39 -28.62
C GLU A 185 2.38 9.55 -29.33
N PHE A 186 2.20 10.77 -28.81
CA PHE A 186 3.06 11.91 -29.09
C PHE A 186 3.25 12.77 -27.82
N CYS A 187 4.22 13.68 -27.85
CA CYS A 187 4.50 14.64 -26.78
C CYS A 187 4.52 16.08 -27.35
N ASP A 188 4.44 17.07 -26.46
CA ASP A 188 4.69 18.49 -26.76
C ASP A 188 3.78 19.09 -27.86
N GLY A 189 2.51 18.68 -27.90
CA GLY A 189 1.52 19.25 -28.82
C GLY A 189 1.70 18.91 -30.31
N ARG A 190 2.63 18.01 -30.65
CA ARG A 190 2.85 17.56 -32.05
C ARG A 190 1.87 16.48 -32.47
N SER A 191 0.60 16.86 -32.66
CA SER A 191 -0.47 15.93 -33.08
C SER A 191 -0.20 15.23 -34.41
N ASP A 192 0.66 15.80 -35.24
CA ASP A 192 1.01 15.29 -36.57
C ASP A 192 1.77 13.95 -36.48
N GLU A 193 2.29 13.63 -35.29
CA GLU A 193 3.15 12.48 -35.04
C GLU A 193 2.44 11.29 -34.37
N GLY A 194 1.19 11.44 -33.88
CA GLY A 194 0.47 10.36 -33.18
C GLY A 194 -0.99 10.67 -32.82
N ASP A 195 -1.66 9.70 -32.21
CA ASP A 195 -3.09 9.77 -31.88
C ASP A 195 -3.37 10.31 -30.46
N ILE A 196 -2.49 10.03 -29.49
CA ILE A 196 -2.71 10.34 -28.07
C ILE A 196 -1.52 11.12 -27.47
N GLU A 197 -1.78 12.31 -26.95
CA GLU A 197 -0.78 13.12 -26.25
C GLU A 197 -0.45 12.51 -24.87
N ILE A 198 0.84 12.39 -24.55
CA ILE A 198 1.32 12.22 -23.17
C ILE A 198 1.68 13.60 -22.62
N LYS A 199 0.91 14.06 -21.63
CA LYS A 199 1.10 15.36 -20.99
C LYS A 199 1.72 15.22 -19.61
N PHE A 200 2.85 15.88 -19.38
CA PHE A 200 3.47 15.95 -18.06
C PHE A 200 2.80 17.00 -17.19
N THR A 201 2.28 16.61 -16.02
CA THR A 201 1.53 17.50 -15.12
C THR A 201 2.31 18.03 -13.93
N GLY A 202 3.56 17.57 -13.75
CA GLY A 202 4.34 17.80 -12.54
C GLY A 202 3.98 16.84 -11.41
N LEU A 203 4.89 16.73 -10.43
CA LEU A 203 4.65 15.98 -9.20
C LEU A 203 3.61 16.69 -8.34
N ARG A 204 2.74 15.90 -7.71
CA ARG A 204 1.78 16.41 -6.74
C ARG A 204 2.45 16.59 -5.36
N PRO A 205 1.92 17.46 -4.48
CA PRO A 205 2.41 17.57 -3.12
C PRO A 205 2.51 16.21 -2.42
N GLY A 206 3.66 15.93 -1.81
CA GLY A 206 3.91 14.69 -1.07
C GLY A 206 4.21 13.44 -1.93
N GLU A 207 4.17 13.54 -3.26
CA GLU A 207 4.47 12.42 -4.17
C GLU A 207 5.98 12.24 -4.38
N LYS A 208 6.49 11.01 -4.20
CA LYS A 208 7.89 10.68 -4.45
C LYS A 208 8.16 10.37 -5.92
N LEU A 209 9.37 10.67 -6.40
CA LEU A 209 9.83 10.27 -7.73
C LEU A 209 10.04 8.74 -7.82
N TYR A 210 10.65 8.16 -6.79
CA TYR A 210 10.82 6.73 -6.61
C TYR A 210 10.32 6.31 -5.23
N GLU A 211 9.66 5.15 -5.16
CA GLU A 211 9.26 4.55 -3.88
C GLU A 211 10.38 3.64 -3.40
N GLU A 212 10.49 3.53 -2.08
CA GLU A 212 11.51 2.72 -1.42
C GLU A 212 10.78 1.55 -0.76
N LEU A 213 11.23 0.32 -1.01
CA LEU A 213 10.63 -0.86 -0.37
C LEU A 213 11.12 -1.04 1.08
N LEU A 214 12.28 -0.46 1.43
CA LEU A 214 13.03 -0.78 2.64
C LEU A 214 13.66 0.45 3.31
N ILE A 215 13.66 0.49 4.65
CA ILE A 215 14.46 1.45 5.42
C ILE A 215 15.85 0.86 5.68
N GLY A 216 16.78 1.00 4.71
CA GLY A 216 18.17 0.57 4.85
C GLY A 216 18.43 -0.88 4.43
N GLU A 217 19.54 -1.46 4.89
CA GLU A 217 20.00 -2.82 4.53
C GLU A 217 19.52 -3.92 5.50
N ASN A 218 18.71 -3.58 6.51
CA ASN A 218 18.28 -4.49 7.57
C ASN A 218 17.13 -5.41 7.14
N VAL A 219 17.41 -6.25 6.15
CA VAL A 219 16.43 -7.18 5.58
C VAL A 219 16.94 -8.60 5.71
N GLU A 220 16.08 -9.44 6.27
CA GLU A 220 16.36 -10.86 6.40
C GLU A 220 15.43 -11.66 5.46
N GLY A 221 15.98 -12.71 4.85
CA GLY A 221 15.18 -13.63 4.04
C GLY A 221 14.27 -14.48 4.92
N THR A 222 13.12 -14.88 4.37
CA THR A 222 12.24 -15.87 5.00
C THR A 222 12.39 -17.23 4.32
N SER A 223 11.59 -18.22 4.74
CA SER A 223 11.46 -19.49 4.01
C SER A 223 10.84 -19.34 2.60
N HIS A 224 10.27 -18.17 2.27
CA HIS A 224 9.70 -17.87 0.97
C HIS A 224 10.49 -16.78 0.25
N GLN A 225 10.96 -17.08 -0.97
CA GLN A 225 11.88 -16.22 -1.72
C GLN A 225 11.35 -14.79 -1.99
N LYS A 226 10.03 -14.64 -2.13
CA LYS A 226 9.38 -13.32 -2.35
C LYS A 226 8.92 -12.60 -1.09
N ILE A 227 9.21 -13.12 0.09
CA ILE A 227 8.79 -12.53 1.37
C ILE A 227 10.04 -12.31 2.19
N MET A 228 10.27 -11.06 2.58
CA MET A 228 11.43 -10.66 3.36
C MET A 228 10.95 -10.00 4.66
N THR A 229 11.73 -10.08 5.74
CA THR A 229 11.45 -9.37 6.99
C THR A 229 12.26 -8.09 7.08
N ALA A 230 11.61 -6.99 7.49
CA ALA A 230 12.27 -5.73 7.76
C ALA A 230 12.42 -5.53 9.28
N CYS A 231 13.66 -5.27 9.73
CA CYS A 231 13.92 -4.89 11.11
C CYS A 231 13.84 -3.36 11.23
N GLU A 232 12.70 -2.89 11.73
CA GLU A 232 12.36 -1.47 11.81
C GLU A 232 12.34 -1.00 13.27
N GLU A 233 12.71 0.27 13.49
CA GLU A 233 12.48 0.90 14.79
C GLU A 233 10.99 0.84 15.14
N LYS A 234 10.71 0.47 16.40
CA LYS A 234 9.36 0.37 16.94
C LYS A 234 9.22 1.23 18.19
N LEU A 235 7.99 1.63 18.48
CA LEU A 235 7.64 2.28 19.74
C LEU A 235 7.18 1.21 20.73
N SER A 236 7.62 1.33 21.97
CA SER A 236 7.04 0.57 23.08
C SER A 236 5.78 1.27 23.57
N TRP A 237 4.78 0.50 24.01
CA TRP A 237 3.66 1.06 24.75
C TRP A 237 4.04 1.10 26.23
N ASP A 238 4.33 2.28 26.78
CA ASP A 238 4.61 2.41 28.21
C ASP A 238 3.39 1.90 29.03
N ALA A 239 3.69 1.18 30.11
CA ALA A 239 2.71 0.50 30.95
C ALA A 239 1.85 1.48 31.78
#